data_AF-A0A935HME4-F1
#
_entry.id   AF-A0A935HME4-F1
#
_cell.length_a   1.000
_cell.length_b   1.000
_cell.length_c   1.000
_cell.angle_alpha   90.00
_cell.angle_beta   90.00
_cell.angle_gamma   90.00
#
_symmetry.space_group_name_H-M   'P 1'
#
loop_
_entity.id
_entity.type
_entity.pdbx_description
1 polymer ?
#
loop_
_entity_poly.entity_id
_entity_poly.type
_entity_poly.pdbx_seq_one_letter_code
_entity_poly.pdbx_strand_id
1 'polypeptide(L)'
;MTTQVPLNLVIYSDTSARKIKIGKQTITFKKASAKNLVFVGKISTLAIQALRTTGKDEATTEEIKQIREILKSENSKHLQHDLQLAPVWIRKLLTANE
;
A
#
# COMPACT_ATOMS: atom_id res chain seq x y z
N MET A 1 -3.87 32.39 3.68
CA MET A 1 -4.35 31.31 4.58
C MET A 1 -3.77 30.01 4.09
N THR A 2 -2.90 29.36 4.87
CA THR A 2 -2.34 28.05 4.47
C THR A 2 -3.33 26.96 4.87
N THR A 3 -3.85 26.23 3.88
CA THR A 3 -4.72 25.09 4.12
C THR A 3 -3.83 23.93 4.56
N GLN A 4 -3.54 23.85 5.86
CA GLN A 4 -2.83 22.71 6.42
C GLN A 4 -3.73 21.48 6.34
N VAL A 5 -3.47 20.64 5.34
CA VAL A 5 -4.10 19.34 5.18
C VAL A 5 -3.71 18.47 6.38
N PRO A 6 -4.67 17.88 7.12
CA PRO A 6 -4.34 17.00 8.23
C PRO A 6 -3.61 15.77 7.70
N LEU A 7 -2.33 15.63 8.07
CA LEU A 7 -1.48 14.52 7.70
C LEU A 7 -1.76 13.31 8.60
N ASN A 8 -2.20 12.20 8.01
CA ASN A 8 -2.35 10.92 8.69
C ASN A 8 -1.17 10.01 8.31
N LEU A 9 -0.18 9.91 9.19
CA LEU A 9 1.05 9.17 8.92
C LEU A 9 0.93 7.74 9.48
N VAL A 10 1.00 6.73 8.61
CA VAL A 10 0.97 5.30 8.99
C VAL A 10 2.35 4.70 8.80
N ILE A 11 2.97 4.24 9.89
CA ILE A 11 4.31 3.64 9.88
C ILE A 11 4.22 2.17 10.29
N TYR A 12 4.77 1.28 9.45
CA TYR A 12 4.91 -0.13 9.76
C TYR A 12 6.29 -0.39 10.35
N SER A 13 6.35 -0.79 11.62
CA SER A 13 7.60 -1.04 12.36
C SER A 13 7.42 -2.23 13.31
N ASP A 14 8.53 -2.85 13.73
CA ASP A 14 8.52 -4.05 14.58
C ASP A 14 8.10 -3.74 16.04
N THR A 15 8.17 -2.46 16.43
CA THR A 15 7.73 -2.00 17.75
C THR A 15 6.21 -2.18 17.95
N SER A 16 5.79 -2.23 19.22
CA SER A 16 4.39 -2.35 19.62
C SER A 16 3.49 -1.32 18.91
N ALA A 17 2.33 -1.79 18.44
CA ALA A 17 1.35 -0.95 17.76
C ALA A 17 0.87 0.15 18.72
N ARG A 18 1.00 1.41 18.31
CA ARG A 18 0.62 2.58 19.12
C ARG A 18 0.14 3.71 18.24
N LYS A 19 -0.87 4.46 18.71
CA LYS A 19 -1.32 5.70 18.07
C LYS A 19 -0.86 6.86 18.93
N ILE A 20 -0.07 7.75 18.34
CA ILE A 20 0.40 8.97 19.02
C ILE A 20 -0.28 10.16 18.35
N LYS A 21 -1.00 10.96 19.13
CA LYS A 21 -1.53 12.26 18.68
C LYS A 21 -0.55 13.35 19.07
N ILE A 22 -0.09 14.13 18.09
CA ILE A 22 0.73 15.33 18.30
C ILE A 22 -0.06 16.51 17.73
N GLY A 23 -0.64 17.32 18.61
CA GLY A 23 -1.50 18.44 18.20
C GLY A 23 -2.70 17.97 17.37
N LYS A 24 -2.80 18.43 16.12
CA LYS A 24 -3.86 18.06 15.15
C LYS A 24 -3.53 16.82 14.30
N GLN A 25 -2.33 16.25 14.44
CA GLN A 25 -1.85 15.15 13.61
C GLN A 25 -1.90 13.83 14.40
N THR A 26 -2.23 12.74 13.69
CA THR A 26 -2.24 11.39 14.28
C THR A 26 -1.21 10.54 13.55
N ILE A 27 -0.26 9.99 14.30
CA ILE A 27 0.72 9.03 13.80
C ILE A 27 0.31 7.65 14.29
N THR A 28 -0.01 6.76 13.35
CA THR A 28 -0.40 5.38 13.64
C THR A 28 0.77 4.44 13.36
N PHE A 29 1.38 3.92 14.42
CA PHE A 29 2.36 2.84 14.31
C PHE A 29 1.60 1.51 14.29
N LYS A 30 1.64 0.83 13.15
CA LYS A 30 1.11 -0.53 13.00
C LYS A 30 2.27 -1.52 13.12
N LYS A 31 2.07 -2.59 13.90
CA LYS A 31 3.03 -3.69 13.95
C LYS A 31 3.14 -4.30 12.56
N ALA A 32 4.33 -4.25 11.97
CA ALA A 32 4.60 -4.96 10.72
C ALA A 32 4.73 -6.45 11.02
N SER A 33 3.81 -7.29 10.54
CA SER A 33 4.07 -8.74 10.49
C SER A 33 5.17 -9.01 9.46
N ALA A 34 6.04 -9.99 9.71
CA ALA A 34 7.08 -10.42 8.76
C ALA A 34 6.52 -10.68 7.34
N LYS A 35 5.25 -11.10 7.24
CA LYS A 35 4.51 -11.28 5.97
C LYS A 35 4.35 -9.99 5.15
N ASN A 36 4.48 -8.82 5.76
CA ASN A 36 4.40 -7.51 5.09
C ASN A 36 5.77 -6.92 4.75
N LEU A 37 6.86 -7.58 5.15
CA LEU A 37 8.24 -7.15 4.92
C LEU A 37 8.97 -8.04 3.90
N VAL A 38 8.35 -9.14 3.47
CA VAL A 38 8.88 -10.09 2.49
C VAL A 38 8.72 -9.63 1.03
N PHE A 39 8.13 -8.47 0.80
CA PHE A 39 7.96 -7.98 -0.56
C PHE A 39 9.32 -7.56 -1.16
N VAL A 40 9.56 -7.98 -2.41
CA VAL A 40 10.87 -7.83 -3.08
C VAL A 40 10.88 -6.64 -4.04
N GLY A 41 9.79 -6.41 -4.77
CA GLY A 41 9.66 -5.31 -5.70
C GLY A 41 9.36 -3.99 -5.00
N LYS A 42 10.04 -2.91 -5.38
CA LYS A 42 9.86 -1.61 -4.73
C LYS A 42 8.51 -1.00 -5.13
N ILE A 43 8.16 -1.10 -6.40
CA ILE A 43 6.93 -0.55 -6.97
C ILE A 43 5.74 -1.42 -6.55
N SER A 44 5.86 -2.75 -6.64
CA SER A 44 4.83 -3.70 -6.18
C SER A 44 4.52 -3.52 -4.70
N THR A 45 5.53 -3.37 -3.85
CA THR A 45 5.35 -3.11 -2.42
C THR A 45 4.56 -1.83 -2.19
N LEU A 46 4.95 -0.74 -2.87
CA LEU A 46 4.28 0.55 -2.77
C LEU A 46 2.83 0.47 -3.25
N ALA A 47 2.59 -0.18 -4.38
CA ALA A 47 1.24 -0.38 -4.93
C ALA A 47 0.35 -1.18 -3.97
N ILE A 48 0.86 -2.29 -3.41
CA ILE A 48 0.13 -3.12 -2.44
C ILE A 48 -0.14 -2.33 -1.16
N GLN A 49 0.82 -1.55 -0.67
CA GLN A 49 0.64 -0.73 0.53
C GLN A 49 -0.34 0.42 0.31
N ALA A 50 -0.29 1.08 -0.84
CA ALA A 50 -1.21 2.14 -1.23
C ALA A 50 -2.63 1.59 -1.29
N LEU A 51 -2.86 0.52 -2.08
CA LEU A 51 -4.16 -0.13 -2.19
C LEU A 51 -4.67 -0.59 -0.82
N ARG A 52 -3.82 -1.18 0.02
CA ARG A 52 -4.20 -1.61 1.37
C ARG A 52 -4.59 -0.44 2.28
N THR A 53 -4.03 0.75 2.06
CA THR A 53 -4.32 1.94 2.86
C THR A 53 -5.56 2.65 2.38
N THR A 54 -5.77 2.73 1.05
CA THR A 54 -6.99 3.24 0.42
C THR A 54 -8.20 2.36 0.73
N GLY A 55 -8.03 1.03 0.72
CA GLY A 55 -9.13 0.09 0.92
C GLY A 55 -9.86 -0.23 -0.39
N LYS A 56 -10.64 -1.32 -0.37
CA LYS A 56 -11.27 -1.90 -1.57
C LYS A 56 -12.36 -0.99 -2.16
N ASP A 57 -13.06 -0.24 -1.32
CA ASP A 57 -14.23 0.58 -1.70
C ASP A 57 -13.87 1.99 -2.17
N GLU A 58 -12.65 2.48 -1.88
CA GLU A 58 -12.21 3.84 -2.26
C GLU A 58 -11.18 3.86 -3.39
N ALA A 59 -10.78 2.71 -3.92
CA ALA A 59 -9.80 2.66 -5.02
C ALA A 59 -10.46 2.99 -6.36
N THR A 60 -10.08 4.10 -6.99
CA THR A 60 -10.63 4.54 -8.27
C THR A 60 -10.06 3.71 -9.43
N THR A 61 -10.88 3.41 -10.45
CA THR A 61 -10.45 2.67 -11.64
C THR A 61 -9.27 3.35 -12.38
N GLU A 62 -9.22 4.68 -12.37
CA GLU A 62 -8.10 5.45 -12.94
C GLU A 62 -6.78 5.23 -12.20
N GLU A 63 -6.82 5.22 -10.86
CA GLU A 63 -5.65 4.94 -10.02
C GLU A 63 -5.13 3.52 -10.27
N ILE A 64 -6.04 2.54 -10.40
CA ILE A 64 -5.69 1.16 -10.71
C ILE A 64 -5.00 1.08 -12.08
N LYS A 65 -5.51 1.81 -13.08
CA LYS A 65 -4.91 1.85 -14.43
C LYS A 65 -3.51 2.45 -14.39
N GLN A 66 -3.31 3.55 -13.67
CA GLN A 66 -1.98 4.15 -13.49
C GLN A 66 -1.02 3.20 -12.77
N ILE A 67 -1.47 2.55 -11.69
CA ILE A 67 -0.68 1.57 -10.96
C ILE A 67 -0.26 0.41 -11.89
N ARG A 68 -1.14 -0.07 -12.76
CA ARG A 68 -0.83 -1.12 -13.75
C ARG A 68 0.25 -0.67 -14.74
N GLU A 69 0.18 0.56 -15.26
CA GLU A 69 1.20 1.08 -16.16
C GLU A 69 2.58 1.16 -15.46
N ILE A 70 2.61 1.62 -14.21
CA ILE A 70 3.86 1.70 -13.44
C ILE A 70 4.41 0.30 -13.11
N LEU A 71 3.54 -0.68 -12.83
CA LEU A 71 3.93 -2.06 -12.57
C LEU A 71 4.53 -2.77 -13.80
N LYS A 72 4.18 -2.36 -15.03
CA LYS A 72 4.82 -2.88 -16.25
C LYS A 72 6.30 -2.54 -16.34
N SER A 73 6.74 -1.45 -15.71
CA SER A 73 8.15 -1.06 -15.64
C SER A 73 8.94 -1.83 -14.59
N GLU A 74 8.28 -2.60 -13.72
CA GLU A 74 8.97 -3.42 -12.72
C GLU A 74 9.33 -4.81 -13.26
N ASN A 75 10.31 -5.45 -12.63
CA ASN A 75 10.72 -6.81 -12.95
C ASN A 75 9.57 -7.81 -12.70
N SER A 76 9.14 -8.51 -13.75
CA SER A 76 8.04 -9.47 -13.72
C SER A 76 8.20 -10.56 -12.64
N LYS A 77 9.44 -10.97 -12.32
CA LYS A 77 9.70 -11.98 -11.28
C LYS A 77 9.37 -11.48 -9.88
N HIS A 78 9.72 -10.23 -9.59
CA HIS A 78 9.44 -9.60 -8.30
C HIS A 78 7.93 -9.37 -8.17
N LEU A 79 7.31 -8.84 -9.23
CA LEU A 79 5.87 -8.64 -9.31
C LEU A 79 5.09 -9.94 -9.02
N GLN A 80 5.47 -11.04 -9.65
CA GLN A 80 4.79 -12.32 -9.45
C GLN A 80 4.92 -12.82 -8.00
N HIS A 81 6.09 -12.67 -7.38
CA HIS A 81 6.31 -13.02 -5.98
C HIS A 81 5.41 -12.19 -5.05
N ASP A 82 5.39 -10.88 -5.25
CA ASP A 82 4.63 -9.96 -4.41
C ASP A 82 3.12 -10.13 -4.59
N LEU A 83 2.65 -10.45 -5.80
CA LEU A 83 1.26 -10.79 -6.08
C LEU A 83 0.80 -12.11 -5.45
N GLN A 84 1.72 -13.04 -5.14
CA GLN A 84 1.38 -14.26 -4.36
C GLN A 84 1.19 -13.95 -2.88
N LEU A 85 1.92 -12.97 -2.36
CA LEU A 85 1.85 -12.54 -0.97
C LEU A 85 0.72 -11.54 -0.72
N ALA A 86 0.24 -10.87 -1.76
CA ALA A 86 -0.83 -9.88 -1.68
C ALA A 86 -2.20 -10.50 -1.38
N PRO A 87 -3.10 -9.75 -0.71
CA PRO A 87 -4.50 -10.11 -0.54
C PRO A 87 -5.19 -10.44 -1.87
N VAL A 88 -6.09 -11.43 -1.84
CA VAL A 88 -6.83 -11.94 -3.02
C VAL A 88 -7.50 -10.82 -3.82
N TRP A 89 -8.05 -9.81 -3.15
CA TRP A 89 -8.73 -8.70 -3.83
C TRP A 89 -7.75 -7.78 -4.57
N ILE A 90 -6.54 -7.52 -4.04
CA ILE A 90 -5.49 -6.75 -4.73
C ILE A 90 -5.00 -7.54 -5.95
N ARG A 91 -4.79 -8.85 -5.78
CA ARG A 91 -4.47 -9.73 -6.91
C ARG A 91 -5.55 -9.63 -7.99
N LYS A 92 -6.84 -9.70 -7.64
CA LYS A 92 -7.92 -9.55 -8.61
C LYS A 92 -7.87 -8.20 -9.32
N LEU A 93 -7.65 -7.10 -8.61
CA LEU A 93 -7.54 -5.76 -9.22
C LEU A 93 -6.34 -5.60 -10.16
N LEU A 94 -5.23 -6.28 -9.89
CA LEU A 94 -4.03 -6.21 -10.73
C LEU A 94 -4.01 -7.24 -11.86
N THR A 95 -4.75 -8.35 -11.71
CA THR A 95 -4.79 -9.47 -12.68
C THR A 95 -6.03 -9.44 -13.57
N ALA A 96 -7.07 -8.67 -13.22
CA ALA A 96 -8.31 -8.59 -14.00
C ALA A 96 -8.05 -7.96 -15.38
N ASN A 97 -7.73 -8.84 -16.32
CA ASN A 97 -7.96 -8.68 -17.74
C ASN A 97 -9.42 -9.06 -17.99
N GLU A 98 -10.22 -8.07 -18.38
CA GLU A 98 -11.21 -8.17 -19.46
C GLU A 98 -11.26 -6.79 -20.13
#